data_AF-A0A2E4AL72-F1
#
_entry.id   AF-A0A2E4AL72-F1
#
_cell.length_a   1.000
_cell.length_b   1.000
_cell.length_c   1.000
_cell.angle_alpha   90.00
_cell.angle_beta   90.00
_cell.angle_gamma   90.00
#
_symmetry.space_group_name_H-M   'P 1'
#
loop_
_entity.id
_entity.type
_entity.pdbx_description
1 polymer ?
#
loop_
_entity_poly.entity_id
_entity_poly.type
_entity_poly.pdbx_seq_one_letter_code
_entity_poly.pdbx_strand_id
1 'polypeptide(L)'
;AHGVLPNPPPAVVNLLEQIPTVGVDVDLELTTPTGAAIIKALATVVGAMPDMTIRCSGYGAGTRDLSDRANVTQVIIGSLTPDAAQSSDETEPVVELATNLDDVTGEQLGHAIGELMAAGALDAWVTPIVMKKNRPAHTLSVLAHPHQAADLAGLVMSLTGTLGVRSRQLDRVAVQRTTVTVSVDGHDIDVKISDVRVKAEFDHVAAAATALGLPVQEIAARAETLAQDL
;
A
#
# COMPACT_ATOMS: atom_id res chain seq x y z
N ALA A 1 -10.50 -18.23 37.90
CA ALA A 1 -9.05 -18.12 37.71
C ALA A 1 -8.69 -18.83 36.40
N HIS A 2 -7.97 -18.17 35.49
CA HIS A 2 -7.79 -18.63 34.09
C HIS A 2 -6.73 -19.73 33.88
N GLY A 3 -6.24 -20.38 34.95
CA GLY A 3 -5.16 -21.36 34.86
C GLY A 3 -3.80 -20.71 34.58
N VAL A 4 -2.81 -21.54 34.24
CA VAL A 4 -1.49 -21.09 33.79
C VAL A 4 -1.59 -20.69 32.33
N LEU A 5 -1.26 -19.44 32.02
CA LEU A 5 -1.24 -18.90 30.66
C LEU A 5 0.20 -18.76 30.17
N PRO A 6 0.45 -18.85 28.85
CA PRO A 6 1.74 -18.51 28.28
C PRO A 6 2.06 -17.03 28.54
N ASN A 7 3.35 -16.68 28.53
CA ASN A 7 3.80 -15.29 28.54
C ASN A 7 4.42 -14.97 27.16
N PRO A 8 3.84 -14.06 26.36
CA PRO A 8 2.65 -13.26 26.66
C PRO A 8 1.33 -14.06 26.55
N PRO A 9 0.26 -13.65 27.26
CA PRO A 9 -1.06 -14.29 27.17
C PRO A 9 -1.69 -14.21 25.76
N PRO A 10 -2.58 -15.13 25.37
CA PRO A 10 -3.18 -15.17 24.02
C PRO A 10 -3.86 -13.87 23.60
N ALA A 11 -4.48 -13.15 24.56
CA ALA A 11 -5.12 -11.86 24.29
C ALA A 11 -4.13 -10.80 23.80
N VAL A 12 -2.91 -10.78 24.35
CA VAL A 12 -1.85 -9.85 23.91
C VAL A 12 -1.33 -10.25 22.54
N VAL A 13 -1.11 -11.56 22.32
CA VAL A 13 -0.65 -12.06 21.02
C VAL A 13 -1.60 -11.66 19.90
N ASN A 14 -2.92 -11.82 20.10
CA ASN A 14 -3.93 -11.43 19.12
C ASN A 14 -3.94 -9.91 18.86
N LEU A 15 -3.73 -9.09 19.89
CA LEU A 15 -3.66 -7.63 19.73
C LEU A 15 -2.41 -7.19 18.95
N LEU A 16 -1.30 -7.92 19.09
CA LEU A 16 -0.03 -7.63 18.44
C LEU A 16 0.11 -8.25 17.04
N GLU A 17 -0.91 -8.91 16.50
CA GLU A 17 -0.88 -9.38 15.11
C GLU A 17 -0.57 -8.23 14.15
N GLN A 18 0.40 -8.46 13.27
CA GLN A 18 0.97 -7.50 12.31
C GLN A 18 1.73 -6.31 12.94
N ILE A 19 2.04 -6.36 14.23
CA ILE A 19 2.87 -5.35 14.91
C ILE A 19 4.28 -5.92 15.14
N PRO A 20 5.35 -5.23 14.67
CA PRO A 20 6.73 -5.61 14.96
C PRO A 20 6.95 -5.74 16.47
N THR A 21 7.38 -6.93 16.92
CA THR A 21 7.52 -7.25 18.34
C THR A 21 8.91 -7.83 18.60
N VAL A 22 9.52 -7.47 19.72
CA VAL A 22 10.81 -8.00 20.18
C VAL A 22 10.59 -8.86 21.42
N GLY A 23 11.02 -10.11 21.36
CA GLY A 23 11.06 -10.99 22.53
C GLY A 23 12.22 -10.62 23.45
N VAL A 24 11.97 -10.64 24.75
CA VAL A 24 13.01 -10.46 25.77
C VAL A 24 12.92 -11.60 26.79
N ASP A 25 14.08 -12.07 27.24
CA ASP A 25 14.17 -13.15 28.22
C ASP A 25 13.88 -12.59 29.63
N VAL A 26 12.60 -12.57 30.00
CA VAL A 26 12.11 -12.10 31.29
C VAL A 26 10.87 -12.90 31.69
N ASP A 27 10.79 -13.33 32.94
CA ASP A 27 9.63 -14.03 33.50
C ASP A 27 8.51 -13.04 33.89
N LEU A 28 8.19 -12.14 32.96
CA LEU A 28 7.21 -11.08 33.14
C LEU A 28 6.54 -10.66 31.83
N GLU A 29 5.24 -10.39 31.90
CA GLU A 29 4.52 -9.70 30.83
C GLU A 29 4.89 -8.21 30.85
N LEU A 30 5.79 -7.78 29.94
CA LEU A 30 6.15 -6.37 29.78
C LEU A 30 5.12 -5.60 28.96
N THR A 31 4.55 -6.23 27.93
CA THR A 31 3.46 -5.67 27.13
C THR A 31 2.14 -6.20 27.64
N THR A 32 1.41 -5.38 28.40
CA THR A 32 0.10 -5.75 28.93
C THR A 32 -1.00 -5.62 27.87
N PRO A 33 -2.17 -6.28 28.03
CA PRO A 33 -3.27 -6.17 27.08
C PRO A 33 -3.75 -4.73 26.90
N THR A 34 -3.75 -3.93 27.96
CA THR A 34 -4.13 -2.53 27.90
C THR A 34 -3.14 -1.71 27.06
N GLY A 35 -1.83 -1.91 27.26
CA GLY A 35 -0.81 -1.23 26.47
C GLY A 35 -0.91 -1.59 24.98
N ALA A 36 -1.03 -2.89 24.68
CA ALA A 36 -1.20 -3.37 23.31
C ALA A 36 -2.48 -2.82 22.65
N ALA A 37 -3.59 -2.76 23.38
CA ALA A 37 -4.85 -2.23 22.88
C ALA A 37 -4.78 -0.73 22.58
N ILE A 38 -4.13 0.07 23.44
CA ILE A 38 -3.94 1.51 23.21
C ILE A 38 -3.15 1.74 21.91
N ILE A 39 -2.04 1.02 21.72
CA ILE A 39 -1.23 1.15 20.50
C ILE A 39 -2.04 0.70 19.28
N LYS A 40 -2.67 -0.47 19.32
CA LYS A 40 -3.46 -1.01 18.20
C LYS A 40 -4.61 -0.08 17.78
N ALA A 41 -5.23 0.61 18.74
CA ALA A 41 -6.39 1.46 18.48
C ALA A 41 -6.04 2.89 18.08
N LEU A 42 -4.94 3.45 18.58
CA LEU A 42 -4.64 4.89 18.47
C LEU A 42 -3.43 5.22 17.60
N ALA A 43 -2.51 4.27 17.36
CA ALA A 43 -1.30 4.55 16.60
C ALA A 43 -1.56 4.52 15.09
N THR A 44 -1.15 5.58 14.38
CA THR A 44 -1.12 5.60 12.91
C THR A 44 0.07 4.82 12.36
N VAL A 45 1.21 4.88 13.06
CA VAL A 45 2.47 4.21 12.70
C VAL A 45 3.06 3.57 13.94
N VAL A 46 3.57 2.34 13.82
CA VAL A 46 4.27 1.62 14.89
C VAL A 46 5.68 1.29 14.43
N GLY A 47 6.69 1.78 15.14
CA GLY A 47 8.09 1.61 14.75
C GLY A 47 9.06 2.42 15.60
N ALA A 48 10.21 2.75 15.02
CA ALA A 48 11.21 3.60 15.64
C ALA A 48 10.66 5.02 15.88
N MET A 49 11.26 5.72 16.86
CA MET A 49 10.94 7.13 17.08
C MET A 49 11.30 7.95 15.84
N PRO A 50 10.37 8.75 15.28
CA PRO A 50 10.64 9.55 14.10
C PRO A 50 11.55 10.72 14.42
N ASP A 51 12.12 11.33 13.38
CA ASP A 51 12.81 12.61 13.48
C ASP A 51 11.81 13.69 13.94
N MET A 52 12.04 14.22 15.14
CA MET A 52 11.11 15.13 15.78
C MET A 52 11.82 16.16 16.65
N THR A 53 11.21 17.34 16.74
CA THR A 53 11.53 18.32 17.78
C THR A 53 10.73 17.96 19.03
N ILE A 54 11.43 17.47 20.06
CA ILE A 54 10.84 17.08 21.33
C ILE A 54 10.29 18.31 22.07
N ARG A 55 9.01 18.27 22.46
CA ARG A 55 8.36 19.29 23.28
C ARG A 55 8.41 18.95 24.77
N CYS A 56 8.09 17.71 25.12
CA CYS A 56 8.17 17.22 26.48
C CYS A 56 8.29 15.69 26.50
N SER A 57 8.71 15.16 27.66
CA SER A 57 8.73 13.73 27.92
C SER A 57 8.20 13.43 29.31
N GLY A 58 7.73 12.21 29.52
CA GLY A 58 7.24 11.69 30.79
C GLY A 58 7.52 10.20 30.92
N TYR A 59 7.53 9.72 32.15
CA TYR A 59 7.72 8.30 32.46
C TYR A 59 6.60 7.81 33.37
N GLY A 60 6.08 6.62 33.09
CA GLY A 60 5.23 5.85 34.00
C GLY A 60 6.02 4.65 34.53
N ALA A 61 6.17 4.55 35.85
CA ALA A 61 6.82 3.40 36.48
C ALA A 61 5.80 2.27 36.72
N GLY A 62 6.18 1.06 36.35
CA GLY A 62 5.46 -0.15 36.74
C GLY A 62 5.68 -0.46 38.22
N THR A 63 4.78 -1.24 38.82
CA THR A 63 4.81 -1.58 40.25
C THR A 63 5.81 -2.69 40.61
N ARG A 64 6.42 -3.33 39.61
CA ARG A 64 7.36 -4.45 39.80
C ARG A 64 8.79 -3.97 39.65
N ASP A 65 9.66 -4.48 40.50
CA ASP A 65 11.10 -4.22 40.44
C ASP A 65 11.77 -5.29 39.59
N LEU A 66 12.65 -4.88 38.67
CA LEU A 66 13.37 -5.75 37.75
C LEU A 66 14.87 -5.54 37.97
N SER A 67 15.60 -6.63 38.22
CA SER A 67 17.01 -6.55 38.61
C SER A 67 17.96 -6.10 37.49
N ASP A 68 17.54 -6.26 36.23
CA ASP A 68 18.36 -6.06 35.05
C ASP A 68 17.95 -4.82 34.22
N ARG A 69 16.80 -4.19 34.52
CA ARG A 69 16.27 -3.06 33.74
C ARG A 69 15.30 -2.19 34.55
N ALA A 70 15.13 -0.95 34.12
CA ALA A 70 14.08 -0.10 34.68
C ALA A 70 12.70 -0.54 34.15
N ASN A 71 11.75 -0.79 35.05
CA ASN A 71 10.35 -1.06 34.69
C ASN A 71 9.60 0.26 34.48
N VAL A 72 9.94 0.97 33.40
CA VAL A 72 9.35 2.28 33.07
C VAL A 72 8.92 2.33 31.61
N THR A 73 7.80 2.99 31.35
CA THR A 73 7.35 3.35 30.00
C THR A 73 7.61 4.84 29.78
N GLN A 74 8.35 5.17 28.72
CA GLN A 74 8.58 6.55 28.32
C GLN A 74 7.52 7.00 27.32
N VAL A 75 7.02 8.22 27.49
CA VAL A 75 6.21 8.94 26.50
C VAL A 75 6.95 10.20 26.11
N ILE A 76 7.06 10.45 24.81
CA ILE A 76 7.67 11.64 24.24
C ILE A 76 6.63 12.32 23.37
N ILE A 77 6.42 13.62 23.58
CA ILE A 77 5.51 14.45 22.80
C ILE A 77 6.34 15.51 22.11
N GLY A 78 6.12 15.71 20.81
CA GLY A 78 6.77 16.74 20.03
C GLY A 78 6.12 16.88 18.67
N SER A 79 6.74 17.70 17.83
CA SER A 79 6.35 17.88 16.44
C SER A 79 7.42 17.28 15.55
N LEU A 80 7.03 16.66 14.44
CA LEU A 80 7.97 16.26 13.40
C LEU A 80 8.82 17.49 13.00
N THR A 81 10.13 17.30 12.77
CA THR A 81 10.98 18.37 12.21
C THR A 81 10.43 18.78 10.84
N PRO A 82 10.66 20.01 10.35
CA PRO A 82 10.18 20.43 9.03
C PRO A 82 10.58 19.47 7.90
N ASP A 83 11.77 18.85 7.95
CA ASP A 83 12.17 17.78 7.02
C ASP A 83 11.38 16.47 7.20
N ALA A 84 10.92 16.17 8.42
CA ALA A 84 10.04 15.04 8.73
C ALA A 84 8.53 15.36 8.57
N ALA A 85 8.15 16.64 8.48
CA ALA A 85 6.82 17.11 8.15
C ALA A 85 6.66 17.39 6.64
N GLN A 86 7.78 17.60 5.94
CA GLN A 86 7.91 17.69 4.48
C GLN A 86 8.29 16.35 3.84
N SER A 87 8.29 15.25 4.59
CA SER A 87 8.13 13.92 4.00
C SER A 87 6.68 13.69 3.58
N SER A 88 6.06 14.67 2.92
CA SER A 88 4.97 14.44 1.97
C SER A 88 5.50 13.81 0.67
N ASP A 89 6.82 13.67 0.53
CA ASP A 89 7.46 12.60 -0.24
C ASP A 89 7.43 11.29 0.57
N GLU A 90 6.26 10.88 1.07
CA GLU A 90 6.06 9.49 1.48
C GLU A 90 6.16 8.66 0.20
N THR A 91 7.39 8.28 -0.16
CA THR A 91 7.60 7.26 -1.14
C THR A 91 6.99 5.99 -0.58
N GLU A 92 5.93 5.49 -1.19
CA GLU A 92 5.39 4.20 -0.82
C GLU A 92 6.30 3.11 -1.42
N PRO A 93 6.67 2.07 -0.64
CA PRO A 93 7.43 0.96 -1.16
C PRO A 93 6.56 0.16 -2.12
N VAL A 94 7.08 -0.08 -3.31
CA VAL A 94 6.48 -0.93 -4.34
C VAL A 94 7.48 -1.94 -4.86
N VAL A 95 7.00 -2.99 -5.48
CA VAL A 95 7.82 -4.02 -6.12
C VAL A 95 7.49 -4.04 -7.61
N GLU A 96 8.52 -3.88 -8.44
CA GLU A 96 8.42 -4.20 -9.86
C GLU A 96 8.82 -5.66 -10.06
N LEU A 97 7.88 -6.46 -10.56
CA LEU A 97 8.08 -7.81 -11.05
C LEU A 97 8.32 -7.74 -12.56
N ALA A 98 9.29 -8.49 -13.07
CA ALA A 98 9.56 -8.53 -14.50
C ALA A 98 9.96 -9.93 -15.00
N THR A 99 9.54 -10.28 -16.22
CA THR A 99 9.97 -11.51 -16.90
C THR A 99 10.11 -11.28 -18.40
N ASN A 100 11.05 -11.97 -19.03
CA ASN A 100 11.31 -11.84 -20.47
C ASN A 100 10.72 -13.06 -21.18
N LEU A 101 9.96 -12.83 -22.24
CA LEU A 101 9.12 -13.81 -22.93
C LEU A 101 9.38 -13.74 -24.43
N ASP A 102 9.90 -14.81 -25.03
CA ASP A 102 10.19 -14.92 -26.47
C ASP A 102 9.28 -15.90 -27.23
N ASP A 103 8.38 -16.59 -26.51
CA ASP A 103 7.46 -17.61 -27.01
C ASP A 103 5.97 -17.31 -26.69
N VAL A 104 5.68 -16.15 -26.12
CA VAL A 104 4.32 -15.70 -25.76
C VAL A 104 3.78 -14.73 -26.82
N THR A 105 2.52 -14.91 -27.21
CA THR A 105 1.86 -14.08 -28.23
C THR A 105 1.38 -12.74 -27.66
N GLY A 106 1.12 -11.77 -28.53
CA GLY A 106 0.52 -10.48 -28.12
C GLY A 106 -0.86 -10.63 -27.48
N GLU A 107 -1.67 -11.60 -27.92
CA GLU A 107 -2.98 -11.89 -27.32
C GLU A 107 -2.84 -12.40 -25.88
N GLN A 108 -1.89 -13.31 -25.65
CA GLN A 108 -1.59 -13.82 -24.31
C GLN A 108 -1.07 -12.71 -23.38
N LEU A 109 -0.22 -11.81 -23.90
CA LEU A 109 0.28 -10.67 -23.15
C LEU A 109 -0.86 -9.68 -22.80
N GLY A 110 -1.74 -9.38 -23.75
CA GLY A 110 -2.91 -8.52 -23.51
C GLY A 110 -3.86 -9.11 -22.47
N HIS A 111 -4.15 -10.42 -22.57
CA HIS A 111 -4.93 -11.14 -21.56
C HIS A 111 -4.25 -11.09 -20.18
N ALA A 112 -2.93 -11.34 -20.13
CA ALA A 112 -2.20 -11.32 -18.87
C ALA A 112 -2.24 -9.95 -18.18
N ILE A 113 -2.10 -8.85 -18.92
CA ILE A 113 -2.25 -7.49 -18.36
C ILE A 113 -3.62 -7.34 -17.71
N GLY A 114 -4.70 -7.73 -18.40
CA GLY A 114 -6.06 -7.63 -17.86
C GLY A 114 -6.25 -8.42 -16.56
N GLU A 115 -5.80 -9.67 -16.52
CA GLU A 115 -5.88 -10.53 -15.33
C GLU A 115 -5.04 -9.98 -14.16
N LEU A 116 -3.85 -9.44 -14.44
CA LEU A 116 -2.98 -8.85 -13.42
C LEU A 116 -3.60 -7.58 -12.81
N MET A 117 -4.18 -6.72 -13.65
CA MET A 117 -4.90 -5.52 -13.17
C MET A 117 -6.12 -5.92 -12.33
N ALA A 118 -6.88 -6.93 -12.76
CA ALA A 118 -8.01 -7.45 -12.00
C ALA A 118 -7.61 -8.09 -10.66
N ALA A 119 -6.41 -8.68 -10.59
CA ALA A 119 -5.82 -9.22 -9.37
C ALA A 119 -5.24 -8.14 -8.43
N GLY A 120 -5.35 -6.85 -8.78
CA GLY A 120 -4.93 -5.74 -7.95
C GLY A 120 -3.48 -5.29 -8.14
N ALA A 121 -2.86 -5.59 -9.28
CA ALA A 121 -1.61 -4.93 -9.65
C ALA A 121 -1.82 -3.41 -9.71
N LEU A 122 -0.80 -2.67 -9.28
CA LEU A 122 -0.78 -1.21 -9.35
C LEU A 122 -0.65 -0.73 -10.80
N ASP A 123 0.09 -1.48 -11.62
CA ASP A 123 0.24 -1.28 -13.06
C ASP A 123 0.78 -2.57 -13.71
N ALA A 124 0.56 -2.75 -15.01
CA ALA A 124 1.13 -3.84 -15.78
C ALA A 124 1.35 -3.40 -17.24
N TRP A 125 2.55 -3.63 -17.78
CA TRP A 125 2.91 -3.19 -19.13
C TRP A 125 3.90 -4.14 -19.82
N VAL A 126 4.06 -3.92 -21.13
CA VAL A 126 4.94 -4.72 -21.98
C VAL A 126 5.97 -3.82 -22.70
N THR A 127 7.25 -4.21 -22.62
CA THR A 127 8.35 -3.54 -23.34
C THR A 127 8.94 -4.48 -24.40
N PRO A 128 9.01 -4.11 -25.68
CA PRO A 128 9.66 -4.93 -26.70
C PRO A 128 11.18 -4.97 -26.50
N ILE A 129 11.77 -6.16 -26.64
CA ILE A 129 13.21 -6.39 -26.49
C ILE A 129 13.73 -7.36 -27.55
N VAL A 130 15.05 -7.44 -27.71
CA VAL A 130 15.72 -8.49 -28.49
C VAL A 130 16.55 -9.35 -27.55
N MET A 131 16.31 -10.66 -27.60
CA MET A 131 17.01 -11.65 -26.79
C MET A 131 18.12 -12.37 -27.58
N LYS A 132 18.89 -13.23 -26.88
CA LYS A 132 19.92 -14.07 -27.48
C LYS A 132 19.39 -14.81 -28.72
N LYS A 133 20.27 -15.12 -29.68
CA LYS A 133 19.90 -15.69 -30.98
C LYS A 133 18.99 -14.78 -31.82
N ASN A 134 19.04 -13.46 -31.56
CA ASN A 134 18.31 -12.43 -32.30
C ASN A 134 16.79 -12.65 -32.30
N ARG A 135 16.24 -13.16 -31.18
CA ARG A 135 14.82 -13.43 -31.04
C ARG A 135 14.10 -12.15 -30.59
N PRO A 136 13.11 -11.65 -31.36
CA PRO A 136 12.18 -10.65 -30.86
C PRO A 136 11.43 -11.22 -29.66
N ALA A 137 11.30 -10.42 -28.60
CA ALA A 137 10.73 -10.83 -27.34
C ALA A 137 10.09 -9.63 -26.63
N HIS A 138 9.44 -9.89 -25.51
CA HIS A 138 8.79 -8.89 -24.68
C HIS A 138 9.22 -9.03 -23.23
N THR A 139 9.39 -7.91 -22.53
CA THR A 139 9.43 -7.90 -21.07
C THR A 139 8.05 -7.54 -20.57
N LEU A 140 7.41 -8.47 -19.83
CA LEU A 140 6.23 -8.16 -19.05
C LEU A 140 6.69 -7.63 -17.70
N SER A 141 6.26 -6.42 -17.35
CA SER A 141 6.50 -5.79 -16.06
C SER A 141 5.18 -5.58 -15.31
N VAL A 142 5.21 -5.76 -14.00
CA VAL A 142 4.06 -5.60 -13.09
C VAL A 142 4.51 -4.81 -11.87
N LEU A 143 3.82 -3.72 -11.56
CA LEU A 143 4.04 -2.96 -10.33
C LEU A 143 3.04 -3.44 -9.28
N ALA A 144 3.51 -3.71 -8.08
CA ALA A 144 2.69 -4.29 -7.01
C ALA A 144 3.04 -3.70 -5.64
N HIS A 145 2.09 -3.77 -4.71
CA HIS A 145 2.43 -3.61 -3.30
C HIS A 145 3.29 -4.79 -2.82
N PRO A 146 4.23 -4.59 -1.87
CA PRO A 146 5.12 -5.64 -1.40
C PRO A 146 4.40 -6.90 -0.89
N HIS A 147 3.24 -6.73 -0.25
CA HIS A 147 2.46 -7.84 0.29
C HIS A 147 1.77 -8.70 -0.80
N GLN A 148 1.58 -8.19 -2.02
CA GLN A 148 0.97 -8.92 -3.15
C GLN A 148 2.01 -9.51 -4.12
N ALA A 149 3.29 -9.14 -3.96
CA ALA A 149 4.31 -9.45 -4.95
C ALA A 149 4.48 -10.96 -5.20
N ALA A 150 4.36 -11.80 -4.17
CA ALA A 150 4.47 -13.25 -4.30
C ALA A 150 3.29 -13.84 -5.10
N ASP A 151 2.07 -13.43 -4.79
CA ASP A 151 0.85 -13.92 -5.46
C ASP A 151 0.83 -13.49 -6.93
N LEU A 152 1.16 -12.22 -7.21
CA LEU A 152 1.25 -11.72 -8.57
C LEU A 152 2.38 -12.37 -9.37
N ALA A 153 3.51 -12.69 -8.75
CA ALA A 153 4.57 -13.46 -9.41
C ALA A 153 4.08 -14.87 -9.80
N GLY A 154 3.34 -15.54 -8.90
CA GLY A 154 2.71 -16.82 -9.19
C GLY A 154 1.70 -16.73 -10.35
N LEU A 155 0.90 -15.66 -10.37
CA LEU A 155 -0.04 -15.40 -11.46
C LEU A 155 0.66 -15.16 -12.80
N VAL A 156 1.73 -14.36 -12.83
CA VAL A 156 2.57 -14.17 -14.03
C VAL A 156 3.07 -15.51 -14.57
N MET A 157 3.59 -16.38 -13.70
CA MET A 157 4.06 -17.71 -14.09
C MET A 157 2.92 -18.58 -14.65
N SER A 158 1.74 -18.55 -14.03
CA SER A 158 0.57 -19.30 -14.49
C SER A 158 0.05 -18.82 -15.85
N LEU A 159 0.02 -17.50 -16.09
CA LEU A 159 -0.55 -16.92 -17.31
C LEU A 159 0.39 -17.02 -18.51
N THR A 160 1.71 -16.97 -18.26
CA THR A 160 2.72 -16.88 -19.34
C THR A 160 3.49 -18.18 -19.55
N GLY A 161 3.46 -19.09 -18.58
CA GLY A 161 4.28 -20.31 -18.58
C GLY A 161 5.77 -20.06 -18.28
N THR A 162 6.16 -18.83 -17.94
CA THR A 162 7.55 -18.55 -17.55
C THR A 162 7.95 -19.32 -16.31
N LEU A 163 9.21 -19.76 -16.27
CA LEU A 163 9.78 -20.49 -15.14
C LEU A 163 10.31 -19.56 -14.03
N GLY A 164 10.25 -18.23 -14.24
CA GLY A 164 10.72 -17.30 -13.23
C GLY A 164 10.36 -15.84 -13.50
N VAL A 165 10.32 -15.10 -12.41
CA VAL A 165 10.08 -13.66 -12.36
C VAL A 165 11.18 -13.05 -11.49
N ARG A 166 11.77 -11.95 -11.94
CA ARG A 166 12.70 -11.15 -11.12
C ARG A 166 11.95 -10.01 -10.47
N SER A 167 12.39 -9.59 -9.29
CA SER A 167 11.78 -8.48 -8.56
C SER A 167 12.80 -7.39 -8.27
N ARG A 168 12.36 -6.13 -8.28
CA ARG A 168 13.11 -4.97 -7.79
C ARG A 168 12.23 -4.17 -6.83
N GLN A 169 12.76 -3.83 -5.66
CA GLN A 169 12.12 -2.89 -4.75
C GLN A 169 12.35 -1.46 -5.25
N LEU A 170 11.30 -0.66 -5.22
CA LEU A 170 11.29 0.72 -5.67
C LEU A 170 10.52 1.57 -4.65
N ASP A 171 10.88 2.84 -4.61
CA ASP A 171 10.22 3.88 -3.83
C ASP A 171 9.39 4.73 -4.80
N ARG A 172 8.07 4.84 -4.56
CA ARG A 172 7.15 5.57 -5.43
C ARG A 172 6.58 6.79 -4.71
N VAL A 173 6.87 7.99 -5.19
CA VAL A 173 6.12 9.19 -4.76
C VAL A 173 4.76 9.17 -5.42
N ALA A 174 3.70 9.08 -4.62
CA ALA A 174 2.32 9.15 -5.09
C ALA A 174 1.62 10.37 -4.49
N VAL A 175 0.96 11.16 -5.34
CA VAL A 175 0.12 12.26 -4.87
C VAL A 175 -1.14 11.66 -4.24
N GLN A 176 -1.45 12.07 -3.01
CA GLN A 176 -2.72 11.68 -2.40
C GLN A 176 -3.87 12.20 -3.25
N ARG A 177 -4.83 11.30 -3.51
CA ARG A 177 -6.02 11.60 -4.28
C ARG A 177 -7.22 11.00 -3.58
N THR A 178 -8.34 11.71 -3.65
CA THR A 178 -9.64 11.18 -3.26
C THR A 178 -10.42 10.89 -4.53
N THR A 179 -11.16 9.79 -4.55
CA THR A 179 -12.13 9.53 -5.62
C THR A 179 -13.50 9.96 -5.13
N VAL A 180 -14.16 10.82 -5.90
CA VAL A 180 -15.57 11.18 -5.70
C VAL A 180 -16.38 10.72 -6.89
N THR A 181 -17.63 10.35 -6.67
CA THR A 181 -18.54 9.97 -7.75
C THR A 181 -19.50 11.14 -8.02
N VAL A 182 -19.59 11.58 -9.27
CA VAL A 182 -20.52 12.62 -9.73
C VAL A 182 -21.50 12.04 -10.74
N SER A 183 -22.72 12.57 -10.78
CA SER A 183 -23.73 12.14 -11.75
C SER A 183 -23.82 13.12 -12.91
N VAL A 184 -23.52 12.66 -14.13
CA VAL A 184 -23.70 13.42 -15.38
C VAL A 184 -24.88 12.81 -16.15
N ASP A 185 -25.98 13.56 -16.22
CA ASP A 185 -27.20 13.14 -16.93
C ASP A 185 -27.69 11.72 -16.56
N GLY A 186 -27.52 11.34 -15.28
CA GLY A 186 -27.94 10.04 -14.74
C GLY A 186 -26.89 8.93 -14.84
N HIS A 187 -25.66 9.24 -15.26
CA HIS A 187 -24.53 8.31 -15.25
C HIS A 187 -23.52 8.68 -14.17
N ASP A 188 -23.20 7.69 -13.35
CA ASP A 188 -22.20 7.84 -12.28
C ASP A 188 -20.79 7.75 -12.86
N ILE A 189 -20.01 8.79 -12.62
CA ILE A 189 -18.64 8.93 -13.11
C ILE A 189 -17.74 9.18 -11.91
N ASP A 190 -16.75 8.31 -11.74
CA ASP A 190 -15.74 8.50 -10.71
C ASP A 190 -14.74 9.53 -11.18
N VAL A 191 -14.35 10.42 -10.28
CA VAL A 191 -13.41 11.50 -10.53
C VAL A 191 -12.34 11.48 -9.47
N LYS A 192 -11.09 11.32 -9.91
CA LYS A 192 -9.91 11.40 -9.06
C LYS A 192 -9.56 12.88 -8.86
N ILE A 193 -9.63 13.34 -7.62
CA ILE A 193 -9.27 14.69 -7.19
C ILE A 193 -7.96 14.63 -6.41
N SER A 194 -6.98 15.43 -6.80
CA SER A 194 -5.80 15.76 -6.01
C SER A 194 -5.53 17.27 -6.05
N ASP A 195 -4.62 17.74 -5.19
CA ASP A 195 -4.22 19.15 -5.14
C ASP A 195 -3.67 19.69 -6.48
N VAL A 196 -3.29 18.80 -7.40
CA VAL A 196 -2.67 19.14 -8.68
C VAL A 196 -3.63 18.94 -9.86
N ARG A 197 -4.60 18.02 -9.73
CA ARG A 197 -5.43 17.60 -10.86
C ARG A 197 -6.76 17.01 -10.44
N VAL A 198 -7.81 17.40 -11.17
CA VAL A 198 -9.09 16.71 -11.21
C VAL A 198 -9.16 15.94 -12.52
N LYS A 199 -9.47 14.65 -12.48
CA LYS A 199 -9.56 13.82 -13.68
C LYS A 199 -10.65 12.77 -13.57
N ALA A 200 -11.57 12.75 -14.52
CA ALA A 200 -12.61 11.73 -14.60
C ALA A 200 -12.05 10.37 -15.06
N GLU A 201 -12.61 9.28 -14.52
CA GLU A 201 -12.32 7.92 -14.94
C GLU A 201 -12.76 7.71 -16.38
N PHE A 202 -11.79 7.39 -17.24
CA PHE A 202 -12.03 7.38 -18.67
C PHE A 202 -13.06 6.33 -19.09
N ASP A 203 -13.07 5.16 -18.46
CA ASP A 203 -14.01 4.07 -18.80
C ASP A 203 -15.45 4.47 -18.48
N HIS A 204 -15.68 5.16 -17.35
CA HIS A 204 -17.00 5.67 -16.99
C HIS A 204 -17.43 6.78 -17.96
N VAL A 205 -16.52 7.70 -18.29
CA VAL A 205 -16.75 8.76 -19.28
C VAL A 205 -17.09 8.15 -20.65
N ALA A 206 -16.35 7.13 -21.10
CA ALA A 206 -16.56 6.50 -22.39
C ALA A 206 -17.89 5.75 -22.46
N ALA A 207 -18.28 5.05 -21.38
CA ALA A 207 -19.58 4.40 -21.26
C ALA A 207 -20.71 5.42 -21.30
N ALA A 208 -20.62 6.50 -20.53
CA ALA A 208 -21.63 7.58 -20.51
C ALA A 208 -21.70 8.31 -21.86
N ALA A 209 -20.56 8.62 -22.49
CA ALA A 209 -20.50 9.24 -23.81
C ALA A 209 -21.20 8.39 -24.88
N THR A 210 -20.99 7.07 -24.83
CA THR A 210 -21.65 6.12 -25.73
C THR A 210 -23.16 6.08 -25.48
N ALA A 211 -23.60 6.02 -24.22
CA ALA A 211 -25.02 5.98 -23.87
C ALA A 211 -25.78 7.26 -24.23
N LEU A 212 -25.13 8.42 -24.05
CA LEU A 212 -25.72 9.74 -24.30
C LEU A 212 -25.56 10.23 -25.76
N GLY A 213 -24.70 9.58 -26.55
CA GLY A 213 -24.36 10.01 -27.90
C GLY A 213 -23.60 11.34 -27.93
N LEU A 214 -22.83 11.65 -26.88
CA LEU A 214 -22.08 12.88 -26.71
C LEU A 214 -20.56 12.65 -26.83
N PRO A 215 -19.76 13.67 -27.18
CA PRO A 215 -18.31 13.56 -27.20
C PRO A 215 -17.72 13.23 -25.83
N VAL A 216 -16.74 12.32 -25.79
CA VAL A 216 -16.02 11.92 -24.56
C VAL A 216 -15.42 13.12 -23.83
N GLN A 217 -14.85 14.10 -24.56
CA GLN A 217 -14.27 15.30 -23.94
C GLN A 217 -15.32 16.16 -23.23
N GLU A 218 -16.55 16.20 -23.76
CA GLU A 218 -17.64 16.97 -23.17
C GLU A 218 -18.11 16.33 -21.86
N ILE A 219 -18.30 15.01 -21.85
CA ILE A 219 -18.67 14.27 -20.63
C ILE A 219 -17.58 14.40 -19.56
N ALA A 220 -16.31 14.25 -19.93
CA ALA A 220 -15.20 14.41 -19.00
C ALA A 220 -15.19 15.82 -18.37
N ALA A 221 -15.33 16.87 -19.17
CA ALA A 221 -15.32 18.24 -18.69
C ALA A 221 -16.50 18.53 -17.73
N ARG A 222 -17.69 18.01 -18.04
CA ARG A 222 -18.87 18.13 -17.15
C ARG A 222 -18.63 17.43 -15.81
N ALA A 223 -18.14 16.19 -15.84
CA ALA A 223 -17.83 15.44 -14.61
C ALA A 223 -16.75 16.13 -13.77
N GLU A 224 -15.66 16.57 -14.40
CA GLU A 224 -14.56 17.25 -13.72
C GLU A 224 -14.99 18.60 -13.12
N THR A 225 -15.91 19.32 -13.77
CA THR A 225 -16.47 20.57 -13.25
C THR A 225 -17.36 20.33 -12.03
N LEU A 226 -18.27 19.36 -12.10
CA LEU A 226 -19.13 18.98 -10.97
C LEU A 226 -18.32 18.52 -9.76
N ALA A 227 -17.20 17.85 -9.99
CA ALA A 227 -16.33 17.35 -8.93
C ALA A 227 -15.52 18.47 -8.24
N GLN A 228 -15.28 19.61 -8.90
CA GLN A 228 -14.60 20.76 -8.30
C GLN A 228 -15.46 21.51 -7.28
N ASP A 229 -16.79 21.36 -7.37
CA ASP A 229 -17.76 22.03 -6.49
C ASP A 229 -18.03 21.25 -5.19
N LEU A 230 -17.34 20.11 -4.97
CA LEU A 230 -17.47 19.21 -3.80
C LEU A 230 -16.26 19.34 -2.85
#